data_AF-A0A378J294-F1
#
_entry.id   AF-A0A378J294-F1
#
_cell.length_a   1.000
_cell.length_b   1.000
_cell.length_c   1.000
_cell.angle_alpha   90.00
_cell.angle_beta   90.00
_cell.angle_gamma   90.00
#
_symmetry.space_group_name_H-M   'P 1'
#
loop_
_entity.id
_entity.type
_entity.pdbx_description
1 polymer ?
#
loop_
_entity_poly.entity_id
_entity_poly.type
_entity_poly.pdbx_seq_one_letter_code
_entity_poly.pdbx_strand_id
1 'polypeptide(L)'
;MPKLKESVIATAKAVVAQVLLATIEDCAEVTFDKKQLAPEEIDFLKNTPLSEISFENINDPEKFLIRNKESGAVMAVSNRAVANNELRGHLVRAIISEAQVATPTQSLYDTLNHALNNPKTSGILAKSKGFFVGLKFSPYEQGEIMEENHFVLFTQVLLTILEQKIKEGRLDGVTYKDVLKKENDVRDHIWDGVDLDEIYEVTKEIGVQFKQFSSKAADLEKRGYKAEAGIARQLATDLEGKQTLLKTGGISVSGFFTEGITLIETAQQTTLIDLRGFGKIFNDLVNRLITMLNYLGANLPAVVREPDSATKLTATKANLSFFKEMTLPNQENDEVAPHQVQDFVAR
;
A
#
# COMPACT_ATOMS: atom_id res chain seq x y z
N MET A 1 22.04 -15.26 7.60
CA MET A 1 21.48 -13.91 7.37
C MET A 1 19.97 -14.01 7.46
N PRO A 2 19.26 -13.02 8.04
CA PRO A 2 17.80 -13.01 8.05
C PRO A 2 17.24 -13.01 6.63
N LYS A 3 16.12 -13.68 6.40
CA LYS A 3 15.43 -13.69 5.10
C LYS A 3 14.97 -12.26 4.74
N LEU A 4 14.73 -11.96 3.46
CA LEU A 4 14.29 -10.62 3.00
C LEU A 4 13.13 -10.09 3.86
N LYS A 5 12.10 -10.92 4.06
CA LYS A 5 10.93 -10.57 4.88
C LYS A 5 11.30 -10.16 6.31
N GLU A 6 12.13 -10.96 6.99
CA GLU A 6 12.56 -10.69 8.36
C GLU A 6 13.32 -9.36 8.45
N SER A 7 14.15 -9.07 7.46
CA SER A 7 14.87 -7.79 7.35
C SER A 7 13.92 -6.62 7.12
N VAL A 8 12.93 -6.77 6.23
CA VAL A 8 11.90 -5.76 5.96
C VAL A 8 11.09 -5.47 7.22
N ILE A 9 10.61 -6.50 7.91
CA ILE A 9 9.83 -6.36 9.14
C ILE A 9 10.66 -5.70 10.24
N ALA A 10 11.91 -6.12 10.44
CA ALA A 10 12.79 -5.54 11.47
C ALA A 10 13.05 -4.05 11.23
N THR A 11 13.33 -3.65 9.99
CA THR A 11 13.52 -2.23 9.67
C THR A 11 12.21 -1.46 9.72
N ALA A 12 11.09 -2.04 9.27
CA ALA A 12 9.79 -1.40 9.40
C ALA A 12 9.47 -1.09 10.87
N LYS A 13 9.72 -2.05 11.76
CA LYS A 13 9.60 -1.86 13.22
C LYS A 13 10.48 -0.73 13.73
N ALA A 14 11.68 -0.58 13.18
CA ALA A 14 12.60 0.47 13.55
C ALA A 14 12.20 1.84 13.02
N VAL A 15 11.64 1.92 11.80
CA VAL A 15 11.56 3.17 11.01
C VAL A 15 10.15 3.71 10.91
N VAL A 16 9.14 2.88 10.67
CA VAL A 16 7.79 3.34 10.30
C VAL A 16 7.13 4.11 11.45
N ALA A 17 7.28 3.63 12.69
CA ALA A 17 6.78 4.34 13.87
C ALA A 17 7.48 5.68 14.10
N GLN A 18 8.78 5.75 13.82
CA GLN A 18 9.54 7.00 13.93
C GLN A 18 8.98 8.07 12.98
N VAL A 19 8.54 7.66 11.78
CA VAL A 19 8.01 8.60 10.79
C VAL A 19 6.73 9.24 11.26
N LEU A 20 5.82 8.48 11.88
CA LEU A 20 4.54 9.00 12.32
C LEU A 20 4.65 9.83 13.60
N LEU A 21 5.58 9.46 14.49
CA LEU A 21 5.77 10.12 15.78
C LEU A 21 6.71 11.32 15.72
N ALA A 22 7.42 11.52 14.60
CA ALA A 22 8.35 12.62 14.43
C ALA A 22 7.61 13.96 14.48
N THR A 23 8.13 14.87 15.31
CA THR A 23 7.70 16.27 15.31
C THR A 23 8.77 17.17 14.69
N ILE A 24 8.37 18.38 14.34
CA ILE A 24 9.28 19.42 13.88
C ILE A 24 10.28 19.83 14.95
N GLU A 25 9.92 19.66 16.24
CA GLU A 25 10.83 19.83 17.37
C GLU A 25 11.91 18.74 17.37
N ASP A 26 11.53 17.49 17.10
CA ASP A 26 12.47 16.36 17.00
C ASP A 26 13.38 16.45 15.76
N CYS A 27 12.90 17.08 14.69
CA CYS A 27 13.63 17.28 13.44
C CYS A 27 14.33 18.65 13.35
N ALA A 28 14.50 19.36 14.48
CA ALA A 28 15.08 20.70 14.51
C ALA A 28 16.50 20.78 13.89
N GLU A 29 17.30 19.73 14.04
CA GLU A 29 18.66 19.68 13.49
C GLU A 29 18.64 19.63 11.95
N VAL A 30 17.60 19.00 11.40
CA VAL A 30 17.42 18.86 9.96
C VAL A 30 16.80 20.14 9.38
N THR A 31 15.71 20.61 9.97
CA THR A 31 14.94 21.72 9.39
C THR A 31 15.56 23.09 9.68
N PHE A 32 16.14 23.29 10.86
CA PHE A 32 16.61 24.61 11.34
C PHE A 32 18.10 24.66 11.68
N ASP A 33 18.83 23.56 11.54
CA ASP A 33 20.24 23.42 11.95
C ASP A 33 20.45 23.72 13.44
N LYS A 34 19.50 23.26 14.28
CA LYS A 34 19.50 23.44 15.74
C LYS A 34 19.35 22.12 16.48
N LYS A 35 20.10 21.95 17.58
CA LYS A 35 19.94 20.78 18.46
C LYS A 35 18.56 20.71 19.11
N GLN A 36 17.97 21.86 19.42
CA GLN A 36 16.63 22.02 19.98
C GLN A 36 16.11 23.42 19.65
N LEU A 37 14.80 23.56 19.58
CA LEU A 37 14.14 24.86 19.43
C LEU A 37 14.01 25.54 20.79
N ALA A 38 14.15 26.86 20.81
CA ALA A 38 13.82 27.64 22.01
C ALA A 38 12.28 27.75 22.18
N PRO A 39 11.76 27.95 23.40
CA PRO A 39 10.32 28.07 23.65
C PRO A 39 9.64 29.11 22.75
N GLU A 40 10.28 30.26 22.54
CA GLU A 40 9.75 31.34 21.72
C GLU A 40 9.65 30.96 20.23
N GLU A 41 10.51 30.06 19.77
CA GLU A 41 10.47 29.52 18.41
C GLU A 41 9.36 28.48 18.25
N ILE A 42 9.14 27.68 19.28
CA ILE A 42 8.02 26.74 19.33
C ILE A 42 6.70 27.51 19.33
N ASP A 43 6.60 28.57 20.14
CA ASP A 43 5.45 29.46 20.17
C ASP A 43 5.25 30.16 18.83
N PHE A 44 6.32 30.61 18.18
CA PHE A 44 6.27 31.15 16.82
C PHE A 44 5.68 30.13 15.85
N LEU A 45 6.16 28.88 15.84
CA LEU A 45 5.65 27.84 14.95
C LEU A 45 4.18 27.52 15.22
N LYS A 46 3.80 27.36 16.49
CA LYS A 46 2.44 26.94 16.89
C LYS A 46 1.40 28.01 16.69
N ASN A 47 1.77 29.28 16.88
CA ASN A 47 0.82 30.39 16.88
C ASN A 47 0.83 31.22 15.61
N THR A 48 1.75 30.98 14.66
CA THR A 48 1.78 31.73 13.40
C THR A 48 0.97 31.02 12.30
N PRO A 49 -0.14 31.60 11.82
CA PRO A 49 -0.86 31.11 10.65
C PRO A 49 -0.04 31.30 9.37
N LEU A 50 -0.23 30.40 8.41
CA LEU A 50 0.47 30.48 7.12
C LEU A 50 0.24 31.81 6.38
N SER A 51 -0.96 32.41 6.47
CA SER A 51 -1.26 33.70 5.84
C SER A 51 -0.34 34.84 6.28
N GLU A 52 0.17 34.77 7.50
CA GLU A 52 1.07 35.77 8.10
C GLU A 52 2.54 35.56 7.74
N ILE A 53 2.88 34.45 7.07
CA ILE A 53 4.26 34.14 6.73
C ILE A 53 4.75 34.89 5.50
N SER A 54 5.94 35.47 5.58
CA SER A 54 6.78 35.87 4.45
C SER A 54 8.17 35.24 4.54
N PHE A 55 8.85 35.15 3.40
CA PHE A 55 10.23 34.67 3.32
C PHE A 55 11.18 35.82 3.08
N GLU A 56 12.33 35.78 3.74
CA GLU A 56 13.40 36.77 3.59
C GLU A 56 14.73 36.04 3.37
N ASN A 57 15.43 36.42 2.30
CA ASN A 57 16.81 35.96 2.06
C ASN A 57 17.76 36.84 2.86
N ILE A 58 18.79 36.23 3.46
CA ILE A 58 19.80 36.93 4.24
C ILE A 58 21.19 36.75 3.63
N ASN A 59 22.18 37.49 4.14
CA ASN A 59 23.60 37.37 3.75
C ASN A 59 24.27 36.08 4.26
N ASP A 60 23.50 35.01 4.44
CA ASP A 60 23.94 33.65 4.74
C ASP A 60 23.26 32.74 3.71
N PRO A 61 24.00 32.20 2.72
CA PRO A 61 23.41 31.35 1.70
C PRO A 61 22.89 30.01 2.25
N GLU A 62 23.35 29.60 3.44
CA GLU A 62 22.95 28.35 4.08
C GLU A 62 21.66 28.49 4.88
N LYS A 63 21.07 29.68 4.97
CA LYS A 63 19.82 29.91 5.70
C LYS A 63 18.89 30.87 5.00
N PHE A 64 17.62 30.79 5.38
CA PHE A 64 16.67 31.84 5.08
C PHE A 64 15.76 32.09 6.27
N LEU A 65 15.14 33.26 6.31
CA LEU A 65 14.22 33.60 7.39
C LEU A 65 12.78 33.39 6.94
N ILE A 66 12.02 32.78 7.83
CA ILE A 66 10.56 32.86 7.86
C ILE A 66 10.23 34.01 8.81
N ARG A 67 9.38 34.94 8.38
CA ARG A 67 8.96 36.11 9.16
C ARG A 67 7.45 36.11 9.32
N ASN A 68 6.98 36.37 10.54
CA ASN A 68 5.59 36.76 10.77
C ASN A 68 5.43 38.25 10.41
N LYS A 69 4.54 38.55 9.48
CA LYS A 69 4.29 39.91 8.96
C LYS A 69 3.76 40.87 10.01
N GLU A 70 3.03 40.38 11.01
CA GLU A 70 2.36 41.19 12.02
C GLU A 70 3.27 41.47 13.22
N SER A 71 3.84 40.42 13.82
CA SER A 71 4.70 40.54 15.00
C SER A 71 6.14 40.92 14.65
N GLY A 72 6.55 40.72 13.40
CA GLY A 72 7.94 40.88 12.95
C GLY A 72 8.89 39.79 13.46
N ALA A 73 8.40 38.80 14.22
CA ALA A 73 9.18 37.67 14.69
C ALA A 73 9.76 36.87 13.50
N VAL A 74 10.98 36.36 13.68
CA VAL A 74 11.71 35.64 12.63
C VAL A 74 12.24 34.33 13.14
N MET A 75 12.25 33.34 12.26
CA MET A 75 12.87 32.04 12.49
C MET A 75 13.76 31.68 11.29
N ALA A 76 14.99 31.26 11.57
CA ALA A 76 15.91 30.82 10.53
C ALA A 76 15.68 29.35 10.19
N VAL A 77 15.59 29.06 8.90
CA VAL A 77 15.45 27.71 8.33
C VAL A 77 16.72 27.36 7.57
N SER A 78 17.15 26.11 7.67
CA SER A 78 18.27 25.59 6.88
C SER A 78 17.96 25.70 5.39
N ASN A 79 18.86 26.32 4.63
CA ASN A 79 18.87 26.40 3.17
C ASN A 79 19.96 25.52 2.55
N ARG A 80 20.60 24.66 3.35
CA ARG A 80 21.55 23.65 2.85
C ARG A 80 20.87 22.77 1.81
N ALA A 81 21.66 22.28 0.84
CA ALA A 81 21.16 21.41 -0.21
C ALA A 81 20.40 20.22 0.39
N VAL A 82 19.23 19.93 -0.17
CA VAL A 82 18.39 18.82 0.32
C VAL A 82 19.11 17.51 0.05
N ALA A 83 19.41 16.77 1.11
CA ALA A 83 19.85 15.39 1.04
C ALA A 83 18.69 14.48 1.46
N ASN A 84 18.51 13.35 0.78
CA ASN A 84 17.58 12.29 1.18
C ASN A 84 16.13 12.75 1.43
N ASN A 85 15.62 13.72 0.67
CA ASN A 85 14.27 14.30 0.85
C ASN A 85 14.00 14.82 2.28
N GLU A 86 15.02 15.33 2.97
CA GLU A 86 14.86 15.94 4.28
C GLU A 86 14.04 17.25 4.19
N LEU A 87 13.20 17.51 5.21
CA LEU A 87 12.38 18.71 5.28
C LEU A 87 13.24 19.95 5.61
N ARG A 88 13.91 20.49 4.59
CA ARG A 88 14.75 21.70 4.66
C ARG A 88 14.76 22.47 3.33
N GLY A 89 15.29 23.68 3.35
CA GLY A 89 15.58 24.48 2.16
C GLY A 89 14.37 24.75 1.28
N HIS A 90 14.54 24.52 -0.02
CA HIS A 90 13.49 24.78 -1.02
C HIS A 90 12.22 23.94 -0.78
N LEU A 91 12.32 22.74 -0.17
CA LEU A 91 11.15 21.92 0.14
C LEU A 91 10.27 22.59 1.20
N VAL A 92 10.86 23.12 2.27
CA VAL A 92 10.12 23.86 3.30
C VAL A 92 9.38 25.05 2.69
N ARG A 93 10.06 25.81 1.83
CA ARG A 93 9.42 26.94 1.14
C ARG A 93 8.27 26.49 0.26
N ALA A 94 8.46 25.46 -0.57
CA ALA A 94 7.43 24.96 -1.46
C ALA A 94 6.18 24.48 -0.70
N ILE A 95 6.38 23.70 0.37
CA ILE A 95 5.29 23.18 1.22
C ILE A 95 4.51 24.33 1.86
N ILE A 96 5.21 25.30 2.43
CA ILE A 96 4.56 26.46 3.05
C ILE A 96 3.82 27.28 1.99
N SER A 97 4.44 27.56 0.84
CA SER A 97 3.81 28.34 -0.24
C SER A 97 2.58 27.67 -0.83
N GLU A 98 2.60 26.35 -0.99
CA GLU A 98 1.44 25.58 -1.44
C GLU A 98 0.32 25.61 -0.39
N ALA A 99 0.66 25.35 0.88
CA ALA A 99 -0.30 25.36 1.97
C ALA A 99 -0.85 26.76 2.29
N GLN A 100 -0.10 27.83 2.03
CA GLN A 100 -0.59 29.22 2.14
C GLN A 100 -1.81 29.49 1.26
N VAL A 101 -1.92 28.81 0.12
CA VAL A 101 -3.06 28.94 -0.79
C VAL A 101 -4.20 28.01 -0.37
N ALA A 102 -3.88 26.77 0.01
CA ALA A 102 -4.87 25.74 0.30
C ALA A 102 -5.49 25.85 1.72
N THR A 103 -4.66 26.14 2.72
CA THR A 103 -5.00 26.14 4.15
C THR A 103 -4.38 27.34 4.90
N PRO A 104 -4.69 28.59 4.51
CA PRO A 104 -3.99 29.79 5.01
C PRO A 104 -4.05 29.99 6.53
N THR A 105 -5.09 29.48 7.20
CA THR A 105 -5.29 29.61 8.65
C THR A 105 -4.59 28.53 9.47
N GLN A 106 -4.00 27.51 8.83
CA GLN A 106 -3.27 26.46 9.52
C GLN A 106 -2.01 27.03 10.16
N SER A 107 -1.61 26.49 11.32
CA SER A 107 -0.35 26.88 11.94
C SER A 107 0.85 26.40 11.10
N LEU A 108 1.96 27.13 11.18
CA LEU A 108 3.22 26.70 10.59
C LEU A 108 3.69 25.35 11.18
N TYR A 109 3.49 25.15 12.49
CA TYR A 109 3.80 23.90 13.19
C TYR A 109 3.09 22.69 12.59
N ASP A 110 1.76 22.77 12.46
CA ASP A 110 0.95 21.64 11.95
C ASP A 110 1.27 21.34 10.50
N THR A 111 1.54 22.37 9.71
CA THR A 111 1.92 22.23 8.29
C THR A 111 3.23 21.46 8.14
N LEU A 112 4.25 21.83 8.92
CA LEU A 112 5.55 21.17 8.88
C LEU A 112 5.50 19.75 9.48
N ASN A 113 4.75 19.53 10.56
CA ASN A 113 4.53 18.19 11.11
C ASN A 113 3.82 17.28 10.12
N HIS A 114 2.77 17.76 9.46
CA HIS A 114 2.10 16.99 8.43
C HIS A 114 3.09 16.63 7.30
N ALA A 115 3.95 17.55 6.90
CA ALA A 115 4.97 17.27 5.89
C ALA A 115 6.01 16.24 6.36
N LEU A 116 6.43 16.24 7.63
CA LEU A 116 7.32 15.20 8.17
C LEU A 116 6.69 13.80 8.10
N ASN A 117 5.39 13.74 8.41
CA ASN A 117 4.64 12.49 8.49
C ASN A 117 4.13 12.00 7.13
N ASN A 118 4.39 12.76 6.05
CA ASN A 118 3.98 12.39 4.70
C ASN A 118 5.03 11.46 4.04
N PRO A 119 4.64 10.28 3.53
CA PRO A 119 5.55 9.34 2.88
C PRO A 119 6.38 9.89 1.74
N LYS A 120 5.89 10.93 1.05
CA LYS A 120 6.60 11.55 -0.09
C LYS A 120 7.75 12.45 0.35
N THR A 121 7.61 13.10 1.49
CA THR A 121 8.53 14.11 2.02
C THR A 121 9.30 13.60 3.24
N SER A 122 8.99 12.41 3.75
CA SER A 122 9.73 11.78 4.82
C SER A 122 11.05 11.19 4.33
N GLY A 123 12.16 11.85 4.67
CA GLY A 123 13.50 11.36 4.34
C GLY A 123 13.88 10.02 5.01
N ILE A 124 13.21 9.68 6.13
CA ILE A 124 13.38 8.41 6.85
C ILE A 124 12.81 7.24 6.02
N LEU A 125 11.63 7.42 5.43
CA LEU A 125 11.06 6.42 4.51
C LEU A 125 11.83 6.33 3.20
N ALA A 126 12.31 7.45 2.67
CA ALA A 126 13.12 7.47 1.45
C ALA A 126 14.42 6.66 1.61
N LYS A 127 15.13 6.80 2.74
CA LYS A 127 16.33 6.00 3.06
C LYS A 127 16.01 4.49 3.15
N SER A 128 14.91 4.15 3.82
CA SER A 128 14.47 2.77 3.98
C SER A 128 14.05 2.13 2.65
N LYS A 129 13.40 2.90 1.77
CA LYS A 129 13.08 2.48 0.41
C LYS A 129 14.33 2.13 -0.38
N GLY A 130 15.36 2.98 -0.34
CA GLY A 130 16.64 2.72 -1.01
C GLY A 130 17.30 1.42 -0.55
N PHE A 131 17.19 1.10 0.75
CA PHE A 131 17.70 -0.13 1.33
C PHE A 131 16.99 -1.40 0.81
N PHE A 132 15.67 -1.36 0.59
CA PHE A 132 14.88 -2.54 0.20
C PHE A 132 14.64 -2.71 -1.31
N VAL A 133 14.51 -1.58 -2.02
CA VAL A 133 14.12 -1.56 -3.44
C VAL A 133 15.36 -1.42 -4.34
N GLY A 134 16.47 -0.87 -3.82
CA GLY A 134 17.63 -0.44 -4.64
C GLY A 134 18.96 -1.11 -4.35
N LEU A 135 19.17 -1.74 -3.18
CA LEU A 135 20.41 -2.44 -2.88
C LEU A 135 20.29 -3.91 -3.27
N LYS A 136 20.99 -4.30 -4.35
CA LYS A 136 21.43 -5.69 -4.51
C LYS A 136 22.23 -6.03 -3.26
N PHE A 137 21.64 -6.74 -2.31
CA PHE A 137 22.37 -7.31 -1.19
C PHE A 137 23.44 -8.23 -1.76
N SER A 138 24.68 -7.76 -1.75
CA SER A 138 25.88 -8.54 -2.08
C SER A 138 25.95 -9.06 -3.54
N PRO A 139 27.09 -8.90 -4.24
CA PRO A 139 27.33 -9.63 -5.49
C PRO A 139 27.42 -11.16 -5.30
N TYR A 140 27.29 -11.67 -4.07
CA TYR A 140 27.43 -13.09 -3.74
C TYR A 140 26.11 -13.80 -3.38
N GLU A 141 24.97 -13.10 -3.28
CA GLU A 141 23.67 -13.72 -3.02
C GLU A 141 22.61 -13.18 -3.98
N GLN A 142 22.04 -14.06 -4.81
CA GLN A 142 20.81 -13.80 -5.57
C GLN A 142 19.62 -13.69 -4.60
N GLY A 143 19.63 -12.72 -3.69
CA GLY A 143 18.54 -12.47 -2.77
C GLY A 143 17.30 -11.94 -3.51
N GLU A 144 16.11 -12.36 -3.08
CA GLU A 144 14.86 -11.70 -3.49
C GLU A 144 14.95 -10.20 -3.18
N ILE A 145 14.52 -9.35 -4.12
CA ILE A 145 14.44 -7.89 -3.94
C ILE A 145 12.96 -7.53 -3.75
N MET A 146 12.67 -6.61 -2.83
CA MET A 146 11.32 -6.10 -2.66
C MET A 146 10.98 -5.14 -3.80
N GLU A 147 9.86 -5.37 -4.49
CA GLU A 147 9.42 -4.45 -5.53
C GLU A 147 8.97 -3.10 -4.93
N GLU A 148 9.18 -2.01 -5.67
CA GLU A 148 8.76 -0.67 -5.24
C GLU A 148 7.27 -0.60 -4.89
N ASN A 149 6.44 -1.22 -5.73
CA ASN A 149 5.00 -1.29 -5.59
C ASN A 149 4.57 -1.97 -4.28
N HIS A 150 5.27 -3.04 -3.91
CA HIS A 150 5.06 -3.74 -2.65
C HIS A 150 5.50 -2.86 -1.47
N PHE A 151 6.69 -2.25 -1.56
CA PHE A 151 7.21 -1.37 -0.49
C PHE A 151 6.25 -0.21 -0.19
N VAL A 152 5.75 0.46 -1.23
CA VAL A 152 4.82 1.58 -1.07
C VAL A 152 3.53 1.14 -0.38
N LEU A 153 2.90 0.07 -0.88
CA LEU A 153 1.64 -0.41 -0.30
C LEU A 153 1.83 -0.87 1.14
N PHE A 154 2.88 -1.64 1.42
CA PHE A 154 3.21 -2.13 2.75
C PHE A 154 3.40 -0.98 3.75
N THR A 155 4.24 -0.01 3.42
CA THR A 155 4.53 1.11 4.33
C THR A 155 3.33 2.01 4.55
N GLN A 156 2.53 2.28 3.53
CA GLN A 156 1.32 3.09 3.68
C GLN A 156 0.25 2.41 4.54
N VAL A 157 0.05 1.10 4.39
CA VAL A 157 -0.84 0.32 5.27
C VAL A 157 -0.39 0.45 6.73
N LEU A 158 0.90 0.25 7.01
CA LEU A 158 1.40 0.37 8.39
C LEU A 158 1.23 1.78 8.96
N LEU A 159 1.51 2.82 8.18
CA LEU A 159 1.30 4.20 8.63
C LEU A 159 -0.17 4.48 8.94
N THR A 160 -1.10 4.01 8.11
CA THR A 160 -2.54 4.17 8.36
C THR A 160 -2.98 3.43 9.63
N ILE A 161 -2.48 2.21 9.86
CA ILE A 161 -2.77 1.45 11.10
C ILE A 161 -2.26 2.21 12.33
N LEU A 162 -1.03 2.70 12.29
CA LEU A 162 -0.44 3.44 13.41
C LEU A 162 -1.17 4.77 13.65
N GLU A 163 -1.55 5.49 12.59
CA GLU A 163 -2.33 6.72 12.69
C GLU A 163 -3.69 6.46 13.35
N GLN A 164 -4.35 5.35 13.00
CA GLN A 164 -5.60 4.94 13.64
C GLN A 164 -5.39 4.63 15.12
N LYS A 165 -4.30 3.94 15.49
CA LYS A 165 -3.98 3.70 16.91
C LYS A 165 -3.76 4.99 17.70
N ILE A 166 -3.13 6.01 17.10
CA ILE A 166 -3.00 7.34 17.72
C ILE A 166 -4.37 7.97 17.93
N LYS A 167 -5.24 7.95 16.90
CA LYS A 167 -6.60 8.51 16.99
C LYS A 167 -7.46 7.82 18.06
N GLU A 168 -7.22 6.54 18.31
CA GLU A 168 -7.89 5.75 19.35
C GLU A 168 -7.25 5.86 20.74
N GLY A 169 -6.20 6.67 20.90
CA GLY A 169 -5.50 6.88 22.17
C GLY A 169 -4.61 5.71 22.62
N ARG A 170 -4.38 4.70 21.76
CA ARG A 170 -3.58 3.51 22.14
C ARG A 170 -2.08 3.80 22.26
N LEU A 171 -1.62 4.91 21.68
CA LEU A 171 -0.22 5.36 21.68
C LEU A 171 -0.06 6.71 22.41
N ASP A 172 -1.00 7.07 23.27
CA ASP A 172 -0.93 8.32 24.04
C ASP A 172 0.34 8.36 24.90
N GLY A 173 1.08 9.47 24.79
CA GLY A 173 2.34 9.68 25.52
C GLY A 173 3.57 9.01 24.91
N VAL A 174 3.44 8.20 23.85
CA VAL A 174 4.59 7.65 23.11
C VAL A 174 5.19 8.74 22.23
N THR A 175 6.48 9.05 22.39
CA THR A 175 7.18 10.07 21.61
C THR A 175 8.20 9.48 20.65
N TYR A 176 8.60 10.26 19.64
CA TYR A 176 9.72 9.91 18.76
C TYR A 176 11.01 9.59 19.53
N LYS A 177 11.30 10.35 20.61
CA LYS A 177 12.49 10.14 21.45
C LYS A 177 12.49 8.77 22.14
N ASP A 178 11.33 8.29 22.56
CA ASP A 178 11.19 6.97 23.18
C ASP A 178 11.55 5.86 22.17
N VAL A 179 11.10 6.00 20.92
CA VAL A 179 11.44 5.06 19.84
C VAL A 179 12.93 5.09 19.47
N LEU A 180 13.57 6.27 19.50
CA LEU A 180 15.00 6.43 19.20
C LEU A 180 15.91 5.76 20.22
N LYS A 181 15.55 5.78 21.51
CA LYS A 181 16.32 5.14 22.58
C LYS A 181 16.37 3.62 22.47
N LYS A 182 15.66 3.02 21.51
CA LYS A 182 15.53 1.57 21.29
C LYS A 182 14.98 0.85 22.53
N GLU A 183 14.10 1.50 23.27
CA GLU A 183 13.39 0.84 24.36
C GLU A 183 12.49 -0.24 23.75
N ASN A 184 12.86 -1.51 23.94
CA ASN A 184 12.17 -2.64 23.30
C ASN A 184 10.68 -2.67 23.68
N ASP A 185 10.35 -2.34 24.93
CA ASP A 185 8.98 -2.31 25.44
C ASP A 185 8.10 -1.30 24.67
N VAL A 186 8.63 -0.10 24.38
CA VAL A 186 7.91 0.93 23.60
C VAL A 186 7.69 0.44 22.16
N ARG A 187 8.70 -0.21 21.57
CA ARG A 187 8.58 -0.76 20.22
C ARG A 187 7.57 -1.88 20.16
N ASP A 188 7.60 -2.79 21.12
CA ASP A 188 6.66 -3.89 21.18
C ASP A 188 5.23 -3.39 21.41
N HIS A 189 5.03 -2.37 22.26
CA HIS A 189 3.73 -1.71 22.46
C HIS A 189 3.16 -1.09 21.17
N ILE A 190 4.00 -0.40 20.38
CA ILE A 190 3.57 0.20 19.11
C ILE A 190 3.05 -0.87 18.14
N TRP A 191 3.73 -2.02 18.09
CA TRP A 191 3.42 -3.12 17.17
C TRP A 191 2.43 -4.14 17.74
N ASP A 192 1.97 -3.98 18.97
CA ASP A 192 1.05 -4.92 19.61
C ASP A 192 -0.26 -5.06 18.80
N GLY A 193 -0.69 -6.29 18.55
CA GLY A 193 -1.86 -6.58 17.71
C GLY A 193 -1.71 -6.23 16.21
N VAL A 194 -0.49 -5.94 15.71
CA VAL A 194 -0.22 -5.76 14.28
C VAL A 194 0.48 -7.00 13.72
N ASP A 195 -0.20 -7.76 12.86
CA ASP A 195 0.40 -8.91 12.18
C ASP A 195 1.23 -8.45 10.96
N LEU A 196 2.49 -8.09 11.23
CA LEU A 196 3.41 -7.63 10.20
C LEU A 196 3.74 -8.71 9.16
N ASP A 197 3.67 -9.99 9.54
CA ASP A 197 3.91 -11.11 8.62
C ASP A 197 2.76 -11.21 7.62
N GLU A 198 1.51 -11.24 8.08
CA GLU A 198 0.35 -11.29 7.18
C GLU A 198 0.26 -10.05 6.31
N ILE A 199 0.47 -8.84 6.86
CA ILE A 199 0.46 -7.60 6.08
C ILE A 199 1.55 -7.62 5.00
N TYR A 200 2.75 -8.13 5.31
CA TYR A 200 3.82 -8.26 4.31
C TYR A 200 3.41 -9.21 3.18
N GLU A 201 2.90 -10.39 3.51
CA GLU A 201 2.53 -11.40 2.51
C GLU A 201 1.36 -10.91 1.65
N VAL A 202 0.28 -10.41 2.25
CA VAL A 202 -0.90 -9.96 1.51
C VAL A 202 -0.58 -8.79 0.58
N THR A 203 0.25 -7.84 1.01
CA THR A 203 0.67 -6.72 0.15
C THR A 203 1.59 -7.17 -1.00
N LYS A 204 2.46 -8.17 -0.78
CA LYS A 204 3.26 -8.81 -1.85
C LYS A 204 2.35 -9.45 -2.87
N GLU A 205 1.39 -10.20 -2.36
CA GLU A 205 0.43 -11.00 -3.09
C GLU A 205 -0.51 -10.17 -3.97
N ILE A 206 -1.01 -9.04 -3.47
CA ILE A 206 -1.78 -8.07 -4.26
C ILE A 206 -0.95 -7.58 -5.45
N GLY A 207 0.30 -7.18 -5.20
CA GLY A 207 1.21 -6.72 -6.25
C GLY A 207 1.46 -7.77 -7.34
N VAL A 208 1.68 -9.03 -6.94
CA VAL A 208 1.84 -10.15 -7.87
C VAL A 208 0.57 -10.38 -8.69
N GLN A 209 -0.59 -10.42 -8.06
CA GLN A 209 -1.86 -10.70 -8.74
C GLN A 209 -2.29 -9.60 -9.71
N PHE A 210 -2.02 -8.32 -9.39
CA PHE A 210 -2.28 -7.22 -10.32
C PHE A 210 -1.52 -7.41 -11.64
N LYS A 211 -0.25 -7.81 -11.57
CA LYS A 211 0.59 -8.07 -12.76
C LYS A 211 0.14 -9.29 -13.57
N GLN A 212 -0.52 -10.27 -12.94
CA GLN A 212 -0.99 -11.48 -13.62
C GLN A 212 -2.07 -11.19 -14.68
N PHE A 213 -2.83 -10.10 -14.54
CA PHE A 213 -3.86 -9.73 -15.53
C PHE A 213 -3.24 -9.38 -16.88
N SER A 214 -2.12 -8.65 -16.89
CA SER A 214 -1.39 -8.31 -18.13
C SER A 214 -0.85 -9.55 -18.83
N SER A 215 -0.25 -10.50 -18.09
CA SER A 215 0.25 -11.74 -18.69
C SER A 215 -0.90 -12.62 -19.22
N LYS A 216 -2.01 -12.71 -18.47
CA LYS A 216 -3.18 -13.48 -18.90
C LYS A 216 -3.88 -12.87 -20.11
N ALA A 217 -3.93 -11.55 -20.21
CA ALA A 217 -4.47 -10.86 -21.39
C ALA A 217 -3.71 -11.26 -22.66
N ALA A 218 -2.37 -11.30 -22.61
CA ALA A 218 -1.54 -11.74 -23.73
C ALA A 218 -1.80 -13.22 -24.11
N ASP A 219 -1.98 -14.10 -23.13
CA ASP A 219 -2.28 -15.51 -23.39
C ASP A 219 -3.69 -15.72 -23.97
N LEU A 220 -4.68 -14.93 -23.53
CA LEU A 220 -6.03 -14.94 -24.09
C LEU A 220 -6.04 -14.51 -25.56
N GLU A 221 -5.26 -13.47 -25.89
CA GLU A 221 -5.14 -12.98 -27.25
C GLU A 221 -4.54 -14.04 -28.19
N LYS A 222 -3.48 -14.73 -27.76
CA LYS A 222 -2.90 -15.86 -28.51
C LYS A 222 -3.88 -17.01 -28.74
N ARG A 223 -4.83 -17.20 -27.81
CA ARG A 223 -5.86 -18.24 -27.88
C ARG A 223 -7.12 -17.81 -28.63
N GLY A 224 -7.16 -16.58 -29.16
CA GLY A 224 -8.27 -16.05 -29.95
C GLY A 224 -9.37 -15.34 -29.15
N TYR A 225 -9.25 -15.24 -27.83
CA TYR A 225 -10.23 -14.56 -26.95
C TYR A 225 -9.98 -13.04 -26.92
N LYS A 226 -10.17 -12.36 -28.05
CA LYS A 226 -9.80 -10.94 -28.22
C LYS A 226 -10.58 -10.00 -27.29
N ALA A 227 -11.88 -10.25 -27.10
CA ALA A 227 -12.72 -9.43 -26.24
C ALA A 227 -12.28 -9.55 -24.77
N GLU A 228 -12.10 -10.78 -24.28
CA GLU A 228 -11.67 -11.05 -22.91
C GLU A 228 -10.24 -10.61 -22.64
N ALA A 229 -9.35 -10.71 -23.63
CA ALA A 229 -8.01 -10.12 -23.56
C ALA A 229 -8.08 -8.59 -23.40
N GLY A 230 -9.00 -7.93 -24.11
CA GLY A 230 -9.28 -6.50 -23.95
C GLY A 230 -9.72 -6.14 -22.53
N ILE A 231 -10.68 -6.89 -21.98
CA ILE A 231 -11.19 -6.68 -20.60
C ILE A 231 -10.07 -6.89 -19.57
N ALA A 232 -9.29 -7.98 -19.68
CA ALA A 232 -8.20 -8.26 -18.75
C ALA A 232 -7.09 -7.19 -18.81
N ARG A 233 -6.80 -6.66 -20.00
CA ARG A 233 -5.83 -5.57 -20.19
C ARG A 233 -6.34 -4.26 -19.59
N GLN A 234 -7.62 -3.95 -19.77
CA GLN A 234 -8.23 -2.77 -19.18
C GLN A 234 -8.20 -2.85 -17.65
N LEU A 235 -8.60 -3.99 -17.07
CA LEU A 235 -8.52 -4.22 -15.63
C LEU A 235 -7.08 -4.03 -15.11
N ALA A 236 -6.08 -4.59 -15.79
CA ALA A 236 -4.68 -4.39 -15.41
C ALA A 236 -4.29 -2.91 -15.42
N THR A 237 -4.68 -2.18 -16.47
CA THR A 237 -4.41 -0.74 -16.62
C THR A 237 -5.06 0.06 -15.49
N ASP A 238 -6.31 -0.25 -15.15
CA ASP A 238 -7.05 0.45 -14.11
C ASP A 238 -6.44 0.19 -12.73
N LEU A 239 -6.06 -1.06 -12.43
CA LEU A 239 -5.38 -1.43 -11.18
C LEU A 239 -3.99 -0.77 -11.04
N GLU A 240 -3.21 -0.72 -12.13
CA GLU A 240 -1.95 0.03 -12.18
C GLU A 240 -2.18 1.55 -12.01
N GLY A 241 -3.28 2.07 -12.56
CA GLY A 241 -3.74 3.44 -12.34
C GLY A 241 -4.02 3.71 -10.85
N LYS A 242 -4.72 2.83 -10.15
CA LYS A 242 -4.94 2.94 -8.69
C LYS A 242 -3.64 2.88 -7.91
N GLN A 243 -2.70 2.02 -8.32
CA GLN A 243 -1.38 1.96 -7.69
C GLN A 243 -0.58 3.25 -7.89
N THR A 244 -0.71 3.88 -9.06
CA THR A 244 -0.10 5.18 -9.33
C THR A 244 -0.73 6.27 -8.47
N LEU A 245 -2.06 6.32 -8.39
CA LEU A 245 -2.77 7.26 -7.51
C LEU A 245 -2.37 7.08 -6.05
N LEU A 246 -2.21 5.83 -5.60
CA LEU A 246 -1.79 5.54 -4.23
C LEU A 246 -0.36 6.04 -3.97
N LYS A 247 0.58 5.79 -4.90
CA LYS A 247 1.95 6.34 -4.85
C LYS A 247 1.96 7.87 -4.82
N THR A 248 1.09 8.50 -5.61
CA THR A 248 0.99 9.96 -5.72
C THR A 248 0.01 10.56 -4.72
N GLY A 249 -0.52 9.80 -3.74
CA GLY A 249 -1.45 10.29 -2.73
C GLY A 249 -2.77 10.84 -3.30
N GLY A 250 -3.11 10.54 -4.55
CA GLY A 250 -4.39 10.89 -5.17
C GLY A 250 -5.55 10.01 -4.71
N ILE A 251 -5.29 8.97 -3.91
CA ILE A 251 -6.28 8.10 -3.29
C ILE A 251 -5.80 7.71 -1.89
N SER A 252 -6.73 7.48 -0.96
CA SER A 252 -6.44 6.94 0.37
C SER A 252 -6.12 5.44 0.31
N VAL A 253 -5.50 4.89 1.36
CA VAL A 253 -5.19 3.46 1.44
C VAL A 253 -6.49 2.63 1.43
N SER A 254 -7.49 3.00 2.23
CA SER A 254 -8.80 2.34 2.20
C SER A 254 -9.48 2.50 0.85
N GLY A 255 -9.38 3.68 0.21
CA GLY A 255 -9.90 3.94 -1.12
C GLY A 255 -9.26 3.01 -2.17
N PHE A 256 -7.94 2.82 -2.11
CA PHE A 256 -7.23 1.90 -3.00
C PHE A 256 -7.81 0.47 -2.93
N PHE A 257 -8.05 -0.06 -1.73
CA PHE A 257 -8.62 -1.39 -1.57
C PHE A 257 -10.08 -1.46 -2.01
N THR A 258 -10.92 -0.50 -1.59
CA THR A 258 -12.34 -0.46 -1.96
C THR A 258 -12.54 -0.32 -3.47
N GLU A 259 -11.83 0.60 -4.11
CA GLU A 259 -11.92 0.79 -5.56
C GLU A 259 -11.30 -0.38 -6.33
N GLY A 260 -10.27 -1.02 -5.80
CA GLY A 260 -9.72 -2.27 -6.33
C GLY A 260 -10.78 -3.39 -6.34
N ILE A 261 -11.53 -3.54 -5.24
CA ILE A 261 -12.65 -4.49 -5.17
C ILE A 261 -13.69 -4.16 -6.25
N THR A 262 -14.13 -2.91 -6.35
CA THR A 262 -15.11 -2.47 -7.35
C THR A 262 -14.67 -2.78 -8.78
N LEU A 263 -13.40 -2.56 -9.11
CA LEU A 263 -12.85 -2.88 -10.44
C LEU A 263 -12.91 -4.39 -10.72
N ILE A 264 -12.56 -5.21 -9.73
CA ILE A 264 -12.60 -6.68 -9.86
C ILE A 264 -14.04 -7.17 -9.97
N GLU A 265 -14.96 -6.66 -9.16
CA GLU A 265 -16.38 -7.00 -9.21
C GLU A 265 -17.01 -6.61 -10.55
N THR A 266 -16.63 -5.46 -11.11
CA THR A 266 -17.06 -5.04 -12.45
C THR A 266 -16.54 -6.03 -13.51
N ALA A 267 -15.27 -6.41 -13.45
CA ALA A 267 -14.70 -7.41 -14.37
C ALA A 267 -15.33 -8.80 -14.20
N GLN A 268 -15.74 -9.16 -12.99
CA GLN A 268 -16.47 -10.40 -12.70
C GLN A 268 -17.86 -10.46 -13.35
N GLN A 269 -18.48 -9.32 -13.66
CA GLN A 269 -19.77 -9.26 -14.35
C GLN A 269 -19.65 -9.44 -15.88
N THR A 270 -18.45 -9.74 -16.38
CA THR A 270 -18.18 -9.95 -17.81
C THR A 270 -17.89 -11.42 -18.14
N THR A 271 -17.79 -11.75 -19.43
CA THR A 271 -17.43 -13.11 -19.90
C THR A 271 -16.04 -13.58 -19.44
N LEU A 272 -15.20 -12.67 -18.93
CA LEU A 272 -13.88 -13.00 -18.40
C LEU A 272 -13.96 -13.98 -17.22
N ILE A 273 -15.01 -13.92 -16.40
CA ILE A 273 -15.19 -14.81 -15.25
C ILE A 273 -15.32 -16.29 -15.65
N ASP A 274 -15.88 -16.55 -16.84
CA ASP A 274 -16.14 -17.91 -17.31
C ASP A 274 -14.88 -18.63 -17.79
N LEU A 275 -13.80 -17.88 -18.01
CA LEU A 275 -12.54 -18.42 -18.45
C LEU A 275 -11.78 -19.08 -17.30
N ARG A 276 -11.22 -20.27 -17.59
CA ARG A 276 -10.54 -21.12 -16.60
C ARG A 276 -9.50 -20.32 -15.79
N GLY A 277 -9.70 -20.30 -14.47
CA GLY A 277 -8.78 -19.70 -13.52
C GLY A 277 -9.03 -18.23 -13.19
N PHE A 278 -9.92 -17.52 -13.90
CA PHE A 278 -10.26 -16.13 -13.54
C PHE A 278 -11.16 -16.04 -12.32
N GLY A 279 -12.18 -16.89 -12.20
CA GLY A 279 -13.02 -16.94 -11.00
C GLY A 279 -12.24 -17.10 -9.69
N LYS A 280 -11.25 -18.01 -9.66
CA LYS A 280 -10.36 -18.19 -8.50
C LYS A 280 -9.51 -16.95 -8.23
N ILE A 281 -8.87 -16.40 -9.26
CA ILE A 281 -8.01 -15.20 -9.10
C ILE A 281 -8.80 -14.02 -8.57
N PHE A 282 -10.01 -13.79 -9.07
CA PHE A 282 -10.83 -12.70 -8.58
C PHE A 282 -11.23 -12.89 -7.12
N ASN A 283 -11.63 -14.10 -6.71
CA ASN A 283 -11.97 -14.38 -5.32
C ASN A 283 -10.77 -14.23 -4.39
N ASP A 284 -9.62 -14.81 -4.77
CA ASP A 284 -8.39 -14.74 -4.00
C ASP A 284 -7.97 -13.27 -3.82
N LEU A 285 -8.04 -12.47 -4.88
CA LEU A 285 -7.68 -11.06 -4.83
C LEU A 285 -8.67 -10.24 -4.01
N VAL A 286 -9.98 -10.41 -4.20
CA VAL A 286 -11.00 -9.71 -3.40
C VAL A 286 -10.83 -10.03 -1.92
N ASN A 287 -10.61 -11.29 -1.56
CA ASN A 287 -10.37 -11.68 -0.18
C ASN A 287 -9.10 -11.03 0.39
N ARG A 288 -8.02 -10.92 -0.38
CA ARG A 288 -6.79 -10.20 0.04
C ARG A 288 -7.04 -8.71 0.28
N LEU A 289 -7.81 -8.06 -0.60
CA LEU A 289 -8.19 -6.66 -0.43
C LEU A 289 -9.09 -6.46 0.80
N ILE A 290 -10.04 -7.38 1.04
CA ILE A 290 -10.89 -7.40 2.25
C ILE A 290 -10.05 -7.60 3.51
N THR A 291 -9.09 -8.54 3.51
CA THR A 291 -8.17 -8.74 4.63
C THR A 291 -7.48 -7.43 4.99
N MET A 292 -6.96 -6.69 4.00
CA MET A 292 -6.33 -5.40 4.26
C MET A 292 -7.31 -4.34 4.75
N LEU A 293 -8.54 -4.28 4.21
CA LEU A 293 -9.57 -3.38 4.73
C LEU A 293 -9.93 -3.70 6.20
N ASN A 294 -9.91 -4.97 6.59
CA ASN A 294 -10.16 -5.38 7.97
C ASN A 294 -9.03 -4.97 8.92
N TYR A 295 -7.78 -5.04 8.47
CA TYR A 295 -6.65 -4.45 9.20
C TYR A 295 -6.80 -2.93 9.38
N LEU A 296 -7.53 -2.27 8.49
CA LEU A 296 -7.86 -0.83 8.58
C LEU A 296 -9.18 -0.55 9.32
N GLY A 297 -9.82 -1.58 9.91
CA GLY A 297 -11.01 -1.42 10.77
C GLY A 297 -12.37 -1.56 10.06
N ALA A 298 -12.42 -2.01 8.80
CA ALA A 298 -13.68 -2.09 8.04
C ALA A 298 -14.62 -3.23 8.46
N ASN A 299 -14.12 -4.29 9.12
CA ASN A 299 -14.89 -5.44 9.60
C ASN A 299 -15.82 -6.10 8.55
N LEU A 300 -15.31 -6.25 7.32
CA LEU A 300 -16.00 -6.86 6.19
C LEU A 300 -15.88 -8.39 6.23
N PRO A 301 -16.95 -9.14 5.91
CA PRO A 301 -16.88 -10.59 5.80
C PRO A 301 -16.08 -11.01 4.56
N ALA A 302 -15.34 -12.12 4.66
CA ALA A 302 -14.67 -12.72 3.52
C ALA A 302 -15.70 -13.19 2.48
N VAL A 303 -15.35 -13.08 1.20
CA VAL A 303 -16.17 -13.60 0.10
C VAL A 303 -15.92 -15.10 -0.04
N VAL A 304 -16.92 -15.89 0.33
CA VAL A 304 -16.99 -17.32 0.04
C VAL A 304 -17.84 -17.51 -1.21
N ARG A 305 -17.20 -17.70 -2.36
CA ARG A 305 -17.90 -18.26 -3.52
C ARG A 305 -17.74 -19.76 -3.50
N GLU A 306 -18.87 -20.48 -3.62
CA GLU A 306 -18.81 -21.90 -3.97
C GLU A 306 -17.96 -22.03 -5.24
N PRO A 307 -16.99 -22.96 -5.27
CA PRO A 307 -16.14 -23.10 -6.42
C PRO A 307 -17.06 -23.41 -7.59
N ASP A 308 -17.00 -22.54 -8.60
CA ASP A 308 -17.73 -22.62 -9.85
C ASP A 308 -17.64 -24.00 -10.51
N SER A 309 -16.64 -24.82 -10.14
CA SER A 309 -16.56 -26.23 -10.51
C SER A 309 -17.71 -27.07 -9.96
N ALA A 310 -18.25 -26.84 -8.76
CA ALA A 310 -19.39 -27.60 -8.24
C ALA A 310 -20.67 -27.25 -9.01
N THR A 311 -20.92 -25.96 -9.26
CA THR A 311 -22.09 -25.48 -10.01
C THR A 311 -21.98 -25.83 -11.50
N LYS A 312 -20.80 -25.67 -12.12
CA LYS A 312 -20.53 -26.12 -13.50
C LYS A 312 -20.53 -27.64 -13.62
N LEU A 313 -20.03 -28.40 -12.64
CA LEU A 313 -20.13 -29.87 -12.62
C LEU A 313 -21.58 -30.33 -12.41
N THR A 314 -22.38 -29.61 -11.62
CA THR A 314 -23.80 -29.92 -11.40
C THR A 314 -24.62 -29.59 -12.64
N ALA A 315 -24.36 -28.45 -13.30
CA ALA A 315 -24.97 -28.09 -14.57
C ALA A 315 -24.52 -29.02 -15.71
N THR A 316 -23.24 -29.43 -15.74
CA THR A 316 -22.72 -30.39 -16.72
C THR A 316 -23.27 -31.79 -16.46
N LYS A 317 -23.40 -32.22 -15.19
CA LYS A 317 -24.09 -33.45 -14.82
C LYS A 317 -25.55 -33.41 -15.25
N ALA A 318 -26.27 -32.32 -14.97
CA ALA A 318 -27.66 -32.12 -15.36
C ALA A 318 -27.85 -32.16 -16.89
N ASN A 319 -26.97 -31.49 -17.64
CA ASN A 319 -26.95 -31.50 -19.10
C ASN A 319 -26.56 -32.87 -19.67
N LEU A 320 -25.66 -33.61 -19.02
CA LEU A 320 -25.30 -34.98 -19.43
C LEU A 320 -26.41 -35.99 -19.11
N SER A 321 -27.17 -35.82 -18.01
CA SER A 321 -28.37 -36.63 -17.75
C SER A 321 -29.47 -36.37 -18.79
N PHE A 322 -29.59 -35.15 -19.31
CA PHE A 322 -30.49 -34.85 -20.43
C PHE A 322 -30.14 -35.66 -21.70
N PHE A 323 -28.85 -35.91 -21.97
CA PHE A 323 -28.42 -36.79 -23.07
C PHE A 323 -28.65 -38.29 -22.78
N LYS A 324 -28.67 -38.71 -21.52
CA LYS A 324 -29.02 -40.10 -21.15
C LYS A 324 -30.52 -40.37 -21.24
N GLU A 325 -31.35 -39.35 -21.06
CA GLU A 325 -32.81 -39.45 -21.16
C GLU A 325 -33.33 -39.30 -22.60
N MET A 326 -32.49 -38.85 -23.53
CA MET A 326 -32.73 -39.07 -24.97
C MET A 326 -32.50 -40.55 -25.29
N THR A 327 -33.53 -41.37 -25.09
CA THR A 327 -33.69 -42.59 -25.90
C THR A 327 -33.64 -42.18 -27.37
N LEU A 328 -32.58 -42.59 -28.06
CA LEU A 328 -32.53 -42.62 -29.51
C LEU A 328 -33.79 -43.35 -30.02
N PRO A 329 -34.61 -42.76 -30.90
CA PRO A 329 -35.73 -43.48 -31.48
C PRO A 329 -35.15 -44.59 -32.35
N ASN A 330 -35.33 -45.84 -31.89
CA ASN A 330 -35.18 -47.08 -32.64
C ASN A 330 -34.01 -47.09 -33.65
N GLN A 331 -32.79 -47.37 -33.17
CA GLN A 331 -31.94 -48.24 -33.97
C GLN A 331 -32.45 -49.66 -33.78
N GLU A 332 -32.81 -50.29 -34.89
CA GLU A 332 -33.28 -51.67 -34.95
C GLU A 332 -32.34 -52.60 -34.18
N ASN A 333 -32.95 -53.60 -33.53
CA ASN A 333 -32.29 -54.67 -32.82
C ASN A 333 -31.33 -55.42 -33.76
N ASP A 334 -30.06 -55.05 -33.77
CA ASP A 334 -28.99 -55.99 -34.06
C ASP A 334 -28.52 -56.59 -32.74
N GLU A 335 -28.98 -57.81 -32.50
CA GLU A 335 -28.48 -58.70 -31.46
C GLU A 335 -26.95 -58.78 -31.53
N VAL A 336 -26.28 -58.25 -30.50
CA VAL A 336 -24.92 -58.69 -30.18
C VAL A 336 -24.93 -59.24 -28.77
N ALA A 337 -24.75 -60.56 -28.71
CA ALA A 337 -24.71 -61.38 -27.52
C ALA A 337 -23.62 -60.92 -26.51
N PRO A 338 -23.83 -61.15 -25.20
CA PRO A 338 -22.92 -60.69 -24.16
C PRO A 338 -21.75 -61.67 -23.98
N HIS A 339 -20.53 -61.22 -24.24
CA HIS A 339 -19.33 -61.86 -23.69
C HIS A 339 -18.64 -60.97 -22.65
N GLN A 340 -19.02 -61.25 -21.40
CA GLN A 340 -18.17 -61.45 -20.22
C GLN A 340 -16.85 -60.67 -20.12
N VAL A 341 -16.91 -59.65 -19.24
CA VAL A 341 -16.01 -59.43 -18.10
C VAL A 341 -14.83 -60.41 -17.97
N GLN A 342 -13.62 -59.89 -18.05
CA GLN A 342 -12.51 -60.36 -17.21
C GLN A 342 -11.82 -59.17 -16.54
N ASP A 343 -11.77 -59.29 -15.22
CA ASP A 343 -11.17 -58.38 -14.25
C ASP A 343 -9.69 -58.12 -14.49
N PHE A 344 -9.24 -56.90 -14.15
CA PHE A 344 -8.02 -56.76 -13.36
C PHE A 344 -8.15 -55.54 -12.43
N VAL A 345 -8.54 -55.83 -11.19
CA VAL A 345 -8.31 -54.96 -10.03
C VAL A 345 -6.83 -55.07 -9.65
N ALA A 346 -6.13 -53.95 -9.61
CA ALA A 346 -4.83 -53.87 -8.97
C ALA A 346 -5.04 -53.75 -7.45
N ARG A 347 -4.85 -54.88 -6.74
CA ARG A 347 -4.77 -55.08 -5.27
C ARG A 347 -5.88 -54.51 -4.40
#